data_AF-A0A016XK06-F1
#
_entry.id   AF-A0A016XK06-F1
#
_cell.length_a   1.000
_cell.length_b   1.000
_cell.length_c   1.000
_cell.angle_alpha   90.00
_cell.angle_beta   90.00
_cell.angle_gamma   90.00
#
_symmetry.space_group_name_H-M   'P 1'
#
loop_
_entity.id
_entity.type
_entity.pdbx_description
1 polymer ?
#
loop_
_entity_poly.entity_id
_entity_poly.type
_entity_poly.pdbx_seq_one_letter_code
_entity_poly.pdbx_strand_id
1 'polypeptide(L)'
;MNSGLNFLVAARQCEISELEQLALTSELVSVIGRLVHALQRERGISNLFLASRGERFGSQRAPQVEECERLQAEVMARFDALDTDASRARNGARLFNRIAYVLQALDGLPALRARVAALALTAEETTAAFVRLIAGLLGVVLEAADSATDPEISRALVALFHFMQGKEYAGQERALGSAAYASGRIDPERQQQWRHLVDAQDACFQVFQDFSDAKARGAWADQHDAEALAAQEKLRRAALDARLSSALDPNASLPWYDSCTRRIDAMRKVEDALAIHLRSLCERRIAQARAELRDQQASLQALQRQAAASDAEPATTLLSPSLSPHLERSVLGMVQEQNRRLQAISDELATTRAALNERKVIERAKGLLMASRKLSEDEAHAMLRQTAMNQGRKLVDVANTVLSMADLL
;
A
#
# COMPACT_ATOMS: atom_id res chain seq x y z
N MET A 1 11.96 24.16 36.96
CA MET A 1 10.54 23.78 36.78
C MET A 1 10.29 23.56 35.29
N ASN A 2 9.68 22.45 34.91
CA ASN A 2 9.30 22.20 33.52
C ASN A 2 8.14 23.15 33.16
N SER A 3 8.44 24.19 32.39
CA SER A 3 7.43 25.10 31.85
C SER A 3 6.60 24.37 30.78
N GLY A 4 5.33 24.75 30.60
CA GLY A 4 4.48 24.25 29.49
C GLY A 4 5.15 24.43 28.11
N LEU A 5 6.07 25.38 28.01
CA LEU A 5 6.93 25.62 26.85
C LEU A 5 7.95 24.50 26.56
N ASN A 6 8.52 23.88 27.60
CA ASN A 6 9.43 22.74 27.41
C ASN A 6 8.67 21.53 26.86
N PHE A 7 7.41 21.35 27.28
CA PHE A 7 6.55 20.31 26.75
C PHE A 7 6.11 20.58 25.30
N LEU A 8 5.94 21.84 24.90
CA LEU A 8 5.70 22.19 23.49
C LEU A 8 6.89 21.85 22.58
N VAL A 9 8.12 22.18 23.03
CA VAL A 9 9.36 21.80 22.32
C VAL A 9 9.50 20.28 22.23
N ALA A 10 9.27 19.57 23.35
CA ALA A 10 9.31 18.11 23.37
C ALA A 10 8.25 17.49 22.45
N ALA A 11 7.03 18.03 22.42
CA ALA A 11 5.98 17.57 21.51
C ALA A 11 6.39 17.71 20.04
N ARG A 12 7.06 18.81 19.68
CA ARG A 12 7.56 19.02 18.32
C ARG A 12 8.73 18.13 17.95
N GLN A 13 9.63 17.87 18.89
CA GLN A 13 10.69 16.88 18.70
C GLN A 13 10.09 15.48 18.45
N CYS A 14 9.03 15.12 19.17
CA CYS A 14 8.31 13.87 18.92
C CYS A 14 7.70 13.83 17.50
N GLU A 15 7.03 14.90 17.05
CA GLU A 15 6.48 14.98 15.69
C GLU A 15 7.57 14.82 14.60
N ILE A 16 8.73 15.44 14.78
CA ILE A 16 9.87 15.29 13.86
C ILE A 16 10.34 13.83 13.82
N SER A 17 10.51 13.19 14.98
CA SER A 17 10.91 11.79 15.03
C SER A 17 9.88 10.86 14.38
N GLU A 18 8.58 11.12 14.54
CA GLU A 18 7.52 10.36 13.85
C GLU A 18 7.59 10.54 12.33
N LEU A 19 7.82 11.76 11.84
CA LEU A 19 7.99 12.05 10.41
C LEU A 19 9.25 11.40 9.82
N GLU A 20 10.34 11.33 10.58
CA GLU A 20 11.57 10.63 10.18
C GLU A 20 11.35 9.11 10.08
N GLN A 21 10.60 8.51 11.00
CA GLN A 21 10.18 7.11 10.89
C GLN A 21 9.28 6.87 9.69
N LEU A 22 8.39 7.82 9.37
CA LEU A 22 7.57 7.75 8.17
C LEU A 22 8.40 7.83 6.89
N ALA A 23 9.46 8.64 6.86
CA ALA A 23 10.36 8.69 5.73
C ALA A 23 11.06 7.33 5.49
N LEU A 24 11.53 6.67 6.55
CA LEU A 24 12.09 5.31 6.46
C LEU A 24 11.05 4.30 5.94
N THR A 25 9.81 4.42 6.42
CA THR A 25 8.69 3.59 5.97
C THR A 25 8.37 3.80 4.49
N SER A 26 8.38 5.05 4.02
CA SER A 26 8.18 5.39 2.61
C SER A 26 9.29 4.83 1.70
N GLU A 27 10.55 4.79 2.17
CA GLU A 27 11.63 4.11 1.47
C GLU A 27 11.37 2.60 1.36
N LEU A 28 10.93 1.97 2.43
CA LEU A 28 10.56 0.55 2.44
C LEU A 28 9.44 0.28 1.41
N VAL A 29 8.38 1.09 1.41
CA VAL A 29 7.28 0.98 0.44
C VAL A 29 7.78 1.10 -1.00
N SER A 30 8.70 2.04 -1.27
CA SER A 30 9.30 2.21 -2.60
C SER A 30 10.09 0.98 -3.05
N VAL A 31 10.91 0.40 -2.16
CA VAL A 31 11.72 -0.80 -2.48
C VAL A 31 10.80 -2.01 -2.68
N ILE A 32 9.78 -2.19 -1.82
CA ILE A 32 8.77 -3.23 -1.99
C ILE A 32 8.05 -3.07 -3.34
N GLY A 33 7.67 -1.85 -3.74
CA GLY A 33 7.03 -1.61 -5.03
C GLY A 33 7.90 -2.02 -6.22
N ARG A 34 9.22 -1.76 -6.16
CA ARG A 34 10.17 -2.26 -7.16
C ARG A 34 10.21 -3.80 -7.20
N LEU A 35 10.34 -4.44 -6.04
CA LEU A 35 10.36 -5.92 -5.96
C LEU A 35 9.06 -6.54 -6.47
N VAL A 36 7.90 -5.99 -6.08
CA VAL A 36 6.58 -6.44 -6.56
C VAL A 36 6.51 -6.37 -8.09
N HIS A 37 6.96 -5.28 -8.70
CA HIS A 37 6.98 -5.17 -10.16
C HIS A 37 7.91 -6.21 -10.81
N ALA A 38 9.11 -6.43 -10.25
CA ALA A 38 10.02 -7.45 -10.74
C ALA A 38 9.42 -8.87 -10.64
N LEU A 39 8.76 -9.20 -9.52
CA LEU A 39 8.06 -10.48 -9.34
C LEU A 39 6.86 -10.63 -10.31
N GLN A 40 6.14 -9.54 -10.60
CA GLN A 40 5.07 -9.54 -11.61
C GLN A 40 5.59 -9.84 -13.02
N ARG A 41 6.80 -9.35 -13.35
CA ARG A 41 7.50 -9.66 -14.60
C ARG A 41 7.99 -11.10 -14.61
N GLU A 42 8.59 -11.58 -13.51
CA GLU A 42 9.03 -12.97 -13.35
C GLU A 42 7.85 -13.95 -13.51
N ARG A 43 6.69 -13.66 -12.91
CA ARG A 43 5.45 -14.42 -13.10
C ARG A 43 5.05 -14.49 -14.57
N GLY A 44 5.05 -13.36 -15.28
CA GLY A 44 4.70 -13.29 -16.70
C GLY A 44 5.62 -14.14 -17.58
N ILE A 45 6.93 -14.00 -17.39
CA ILE A 45 7.96 -14.76 -18.12
C ILE A 45 7.83 -16.26 -17.81
N SER A 46 7.64 -16.61 -16.53
CA SER A 46 7.48 -18.01 -16.10
C SER A 46 6.23 -18.65 -16.70
N ASN A 47 5.11 -17.94 -16.76
CA ASN A 47 3.89 -18.44 -17.39
C ASN A 47 4.07 -18.70 -18.90
N LEU A 48 4.76 -17.80 -19.62
CA LEU A 48 5.04 -18.00 -21.04
C LEU A 48 6.04 -19.14 -21.29
N PHE A 49 7.03 -19.30 -20.41
CA PHE A 49 7.96 -20.43 -20.43
C PHE A 49 7.22 -21.76 -20.22
N LEU A 50 6.35 -21.84 -19.22
CA LEU A 50 5.55 -23.05 -18.94
C LEU A 50 4.54 -23.34 -20.05
N ALA A 51 3.85 -22.33 -20.57
CA ALA A 51 2.89 -22.48 -21.68
C ALA A 51 3.56 -22.97 -22.97
N SER A 52 4.83 -22.60 -23.19
CA SER A 52 5.64 -23.08 -24.32
C SER A 52 6.44 -24.35 -24.01
N ARG A 53 6.18 -25.02 -22.87
CA ARG A 53 6.92 -26.22 -22.43
C ARG A 53 8.44 -26.04 -22.43
N GLY A 54 8.88 -24.82 -22.12
CA GLY A 54 10.29 -24.44 -22.04
C GLY A 54 10.93 -23.96 -23.35
N GLU A 55 10.20 -23.96 -24.47
CA GLU A 55 10.75 -23.57 -25.78
C GLU A 55 10.94 -22.05 -25.93
N ARG A 56 10.13 -21.24 -25.24
CA ARG A 56 10.18 -19.78 -25.30
C ARG A 56 10.47 -19.19 -23.93
N PHE A 57 10.95 -17.96 -23.92
CA PHE A 57 11.18 -17.17 -22.71
C PHE A 57 12.30 -17.67 -21.76
N GLY A 58 13.00 -18.75 -22.10
CA GLY A 58 14.07 -19.32 -21.28
C GLY A 58 15.26 -18.37 -21.08
N SER A 59 15.66 -17.64 -22.12
CA SER A 59 16.79 -16.69 -22.05
C SER A 59 16.47 -15.44 -21.22
N GLN A 60 15.19 -15.06 -21.11
CA GLN A 60 14.74 -13.93 -20.29
C GLN A 60 14.60 -14.29 -18.80
N ARG A 61 14.57 -15.59 -18.43
CA ARG A 61 14.39 -16.01 -17.03
C ARG A 61 15.57 -15.65 -16.14
N ALA A 62 16.78 -16.04 -16.54
CA ALA A 62 18.00 -15.80 -15.75
C ALA A 62 18.19 -14.30 -15.39
N PRO A 63 18.18 -13.35 -16.35
CA PRO A 63 18.35 -11.94 -16.01
C PRO A 63 17.19 -11.38 -15.16
N GLN A 64 15.96 -11.89 -15.34
CA GLN A 64 14.84 -11.47 -14.50
C GLN A 64 14.97 -11.99 -13.07
N VAL A 65 15.46 -13.21 -12.87
CA VAL A 65 15.72 -13.79 -11.55
C VAL A 65 16.80 -12.99 -10.82
N GLU A 66 17.89 -12.67 -11.49
CA GLU A 66 18.98 -11.85 -10.94
C GLU A 66 18.47 -10.47 -10.48
N GLU A 67 17.63 -9.82 -11.27
CA GLU A 67 17.02 -8.53 -10.88
C GLU A 67 16.10 -8.68 -9.66
N CYS A 68 15.33 -9.77 -9.58
CA CYS A 68 14.49 -10.04 -8.41
C CYS A 68 15.32 -10.32 -7.15
N GLU A 69 16.45 -11.03 -7.28
CA GLU A 69 17.37 -11.31 -6.16
C GLU A 69 18.05 -10.03 -5.65
N ARG A 70 18.48 -9.16 -6.56
CA ARG A 70 19.03 -7.84 -6.23
C ARG A 70 18.02 -6.99 -5.45
N LEU A 71 16.78 -6.91 -5.93
CA LEU A 71 15.70 -6.17 -5.25
C LEU A 71 15.26 -6.82 -3.94
N GLN A 72 15.27 -8.15 -3.86
CA GLN A 72 15.01 -8.89 -2.62
C GLN A 72 16.05 -8.55 -1.55
N ALA A 73 17.34 -8.50 -1.91
CA ALA A 73 18.40 -8.10 -0.99
C ALA A 73 18.21 -6.67 -0.48
N GLU A 74 17.77 -5.73 -1.34
CA GLU A 74 17.43 -4.37 -0.90
C GLU A 74 16.25 -4.36 0.10
N VAL A 75 15.21 -5.16 -0.11
CA VAL A 75 14.08 -5.28 0.83
C VAL A 75 14.55 -5.88 2.16
N MET A 76 15.36 -6.93 2.13
CA MET A 76 15.91 -7.56 3.33
C MET A 76 16.74 -6.57 4.15
N ALA A 77 17.63 -5.81 3.52
CA ALA A 77 18.41 -4.78 4.19
C ALA A 77 17.53 -3.70 4.86
N ARG A 78 16.36 -3.40 4.29
CA ARG A 78 15.39 -2.48 4.90
C ARG A 78 14.66 -3.12 6.08
N PHE A 79 14.33 -4.41 6.02
CA PHE A 79 13.76 -5.12 7.16
C PHE A 79 14.75 -5.23 8.33
N ASP A 80 16.03 -5.49 8.05
CA ASP A 80 17.08 -5.56 9.09
C ASP A 80 17.31 -4.21 9.78
N ALA A 81 17.07 -3.11 9.05
CA ALA A 81 17.16 -1.75 9.59
C ALA A 81 15.93 -1.32 10.39
N LEU A 82 14.85 -2.11 10.41
CA LEU A 82 13.69 -1.81 11.26
C LEU A 82 14.04 -2.09 12.71
N ASP A 83 13.82 -1.08 13.56
CA ASP A 83 13.96 -1.23 15.01
C ASP A 83 12.92 -2.23 15.52
N THR A 84 13.37 -3.39 15.99
CA THR A 84 12.50 -4.44 16.56
C THR A 84 12.24 -4.22 18.05
N ASP A 85 12.74 -3.14 18.62
CA ASP A 85 12.55 -2.82 20.03
C ASP A 85 11.07 -2.50 20.32
N ALA A 86 10.42 -3.40 21.05
CA ALA A 86 8.98 -3.41 21.31
C ALA A 86 8.47 -2.14 22.02
N SER A 87 9.37 -1.36 22.62
CA SER A 87 9.08 -0.13 23.35
C SER A 87 8.67 1.06 22.46
N ARG A 88 9.00 1.04 21.16
CA ARG A 88 8.80 2.18 20.24
C ARG A 88 7.77 1.95 19.13
N ALA A 89 7.42 0.70 18.85
CA ALA A 89 6.55 0.36 17.72
C ALA A 89 5.06 0.39 18.09
N ARG A 90 4.41 1.55 18.00
CA ARG A 90 2.94 1.61 17.94
C ARG A 90 2.46 0.73 16.78
N ASN A 91 1.68 -0.32 17.06
CA ASN A 91 1.21 -1.34 16.10
C ASN A 91 2.26 -2.30 15.50
N GLY A 92 3.46 -2.42 16.09
CA GLY A 92 4.56 -3.24 15.55
C GLY A 92 4.23 -4.72 15.35
N ALA A 93 3.40 -5.32 16.21
CA ALA A 93 3.10 -6.75 16.14
C ALA A 93 2.46 -7.18 14.82
N ARG A 94 1.56 -6.37 14.23
CA ARG A 94 0.93 -6.70 12.93
C ARG A 94 1.95 -6.61 11.79
N LEU A 95 2.71 -5.52 11.76
CA LEU A 95 3.77 -5.31 10.78
C LEU A 95 4.80 -6.44 10.82
N PHE A 96 5.33 -6.77 12.00
CA PHE A 96 6.33 -7.83 12.14
C PHE A 96 5.79 -9.22 11.78
N ASN A 97 4.53 -9.54 12.10
CA ASN A 97 3.91 -10.78 11.63
C ASN A 97 3.81 -10.84 10.10
N ARG A 98 3.48 -9.73 9.44
CA ARG A 98 3.46 -9.65 7.97
C ARG A 98 4.86 -9.80 7.38
N ILE A 99 5.85 -9.14 7.96
CA ILE A 99 7.25 -9.26 7.55
C ILE A 99 7.73 -10.70 7.71
N ALA A 100 7.46 -11.36 8.84
CA ALA A 100 7.82 -12.76 9.05
C ALA A 100 7.22 -13.70 8.00
N TYR A 101 5.94 -13.52 7.68
CA TYR A 101 5.29 -14.27 6.59
C TYR A 101 5.95 -14.04 5.23
N VAL A 102 6.27 -12.78 4.91
CA VAL A 102 6.92 -12.41 3.65
C VAL A 102 8.34 -12.99 3.56
N LEU A 103 9.13 -12.92 4.63
CA LEU A 103 10.48 -13.50 4.68
C LEU A 103 10.45 -15.00 4.38
N GLN A 104 9.54 -15.74 5.03
CA GLN A 104 9.36 -17.17 4.77
C GLN A 104 8.97 -17.46 3.30
N ALA A 105 8.17 -16.59 2.69
CA ALA A 105 7.77 -16.74 1.29
C ALA A 105 8.91 -16.39 0.32
N LEU A 106 9.73 -15.38 0.64
CA LEU A 106 10.92 -15.00 -0.13
C LEU A 106 11.99 -16.10 -0.10
N ASP A 107 12.21 -16.73 1.06
CA ASP A 107 13.13 -17.87 1.21
C ASP A 107 12.70 -19.09 0.37
N GLY A 108 11.41 -19.18 0.04
CA GLY A 108 10.85 -20.22 -0.84
C GLY A 108 11.04 -19.97 -2.34
N LEU A 109 11.43 -18.77 -2.77
CA LEU A 109 11.57 -18.42 -4.19
C LEU A 109 12.56 -19.30 -4.97
N PRO A 110 13.77 -19.63 -4.44
CA PRO A 110 14.70 -20.49 -5.16
C PRO A 110 14.11 -21.86 -5.49
N ALA A 111 13.39 -22.48 -4.54
CA ALA A 111 12.72 -23.76 -4.75
C ALA A 111 11.59 -23.66 -5.78
N LEU A 112 10.79 -22.58 -5.73
CA LEU A 112 9.77 -22.30 -6.75
C LEU A 112 10.39 -22.19 -8.15
N ARG A 113 11.47 -21.40 -8.29
CA ARG A 113 12.20 -21.17 -9.56
C ARG A 113 12.77 -22.46 -10.14
N ALA A 114 13.32 -23.32 -9.29
CA ALA A 114 13.83 -24.64 -9.67
C ALA A 114 12.70 -25.53 -10.21
N ARG A 115 11.54 -25.57 -9.54
CA ARG A 115 10.37 -26.32 -10.01
C ARG A 115 9.81 -25.80 -11.33
N VAL A 116 9.78 -24.48 -11.53
CA VAL A 116 9.41 -23.87 -12.82
C VAL A 116 10.41 -24.26 -13.91
N ALA A 117 11.72 -24.22 -13.62
CA ALA A 117 12.75 -24.59 -14.58
C ALA A 117 12.66 -26.08 -14.99
N ALA A 118 12.30 -26.95 -14.05
CA ALA A 118 12.08 -28.37 -14.30
C ALA A 118 10.72 -28.69 -14.94
N LEU A 119 9.90 -27.69 -15.28
CA LEU A 119 8.52 -27.86 -15.77
C LEU A 119 7.65 -28.71 -14.81
N ALA A 120 7.96 -28.70 -13.52
CA ALA A 120 7.30 -29.50 -12.48
C ALA A 120 6.08 -28.81 -11.85
N LEU A 121 5.65 -27.69 -12.43
CA LEU A 121 4.52 -26.88 -12.01
C LEU A 121 3.72 -26.45 -13.23
N THR A 122 2.41 -26.31 -13.06
CA THR A 122 1.55 -25.67 -14.04
C THR A 122 1.68 -24.14 -13.99
N ALA A 123 1.26 -23.46 -15.06
CA ALA A 123 1.20 -22.00 -15.09
C ALA A 123 0.24 -21.43 -14.02
N GLU A 124 -0.81 -22.19 -13.68
CA GLU A 124 -1.80 -21.82 -12.67
C GLU A 124 -1.20 -21.89 -11.26
N GLU A 125 -0.55 -23.00 -10.90
CA GLU A 125 0.14 -23.14 -9.61
C GLU A 125 1.25 -22.10 -9.44
N THR A 126 1.99 -21.83 -10.52
CA THR A 126 3.05 -20.80 -10.55
C THR A 126 2.47 -19.41 -10.34
N THR A 127 1.37 -19.08 -11.04
CA THR A 127 0.64 -17.82 -10.87
C THR A 127 0.19 -17.66 -9.42
N ALA A 128 -0.45 -18.68 -8.85
CA ALA A 128 -0.93 -18.64 -7.47
C ALA A 128 0.20 -18.44 -6.45
N ALA A 129 1.37 -19.07 -6.66
CA ALA A 129 2.54 -18.89 -5.80
C ALA A 129 3.05 -17.44 -5.81
N PHE A 130 3.23 -16.84 -6.99
CA PHE A 130 3.65 -15.44 -7.11
C PHE A 130 2.60 -14.47 -6.55
N VAL A 131 1.31 -14.71 -6.82
CA VAL A 131 0.21 -13.89 -6.28
C VAL A 131 0.23 -13.87 -4.75
N ARG A 132 0.39 -15.02 -4.08
CA ARG A 132 0.47 -15.07 -2.61
C ARG A 132 1.65 -14.29 -2.04
N LEU A 133 2.82 -14.39 -2.68
CA LEU A 133 4.00 -13.62 -2.26
C LEU A 133 3.79 -12.12 -2.45
N ILE A 134 3.29 -11.71 -3.62
CA ILE A 134 3.00 -10.30 -3.91
C ILE A 134 1.95 -9.75 -2.96
N ALA A 135 0.89 -10.50 -2.65
CA ALA A 135 -0.12 -10.12 -1.67
C ALA A 135 0.49 -9.93 -0.27
N GLY A 136 1.43 -10.79 0.14
CA GLY A 136 2.18 -10.62 1.39
C GLY A 136 2.96 -9.30 1.42
N LEU A 137 3.70 -9.01 0.34
CA LEU A 137 4.47 -7.77 0.19
C LEU A 137 3.58 -6.52 0.22
N LEU A 138 2.45 -6.53 -0.49
CA LEU A 138 1.46 -5.45 -0.44
C LEU A 138 0.83 -5.32 0.95
N GLY A 139 0.66 -6.43 1.68
CA GLY A 139 0.23 -6.43 3.08
C GLY A 139 1.16 -5.65 4.00
N VAL A 140 2.48 -5.74 3.78
CA VAL A 140 3.46 -4.93 4.54
C VAL A 140 3.28 -3.43 4.26
N VAL A 141 3.06 -3.06 2.98
CA VAL A 141 2.78 -1.67 2.60
C VAL A 141 1.52 -1.13 3.27
N LEU A 142 0.48 -1.96 3.38
CA LEU A 142 -0.78 -1.59 4.04
C LEU A 142 -0.60 -1.34 5.55
N GLU A 143 0.14 -2.19 6.25
CA GLU A 143 0.42 -1.98 7.69
C GLU A 143 1.32 -0.76 7.91
N ALA A 144 2.28 -0.52 7.01
CA ALA A 144 3.07 0.70 6.98
C ALA A 144 2.19 1.95 6.83
N ALA A 145 1.24 1.94 5.88
CA ALA A 145 0.29 3.05 5.68
C ALA A 145 -0.58 3.35 6.91
N ASP A 146 -0.96 2.31 7.67
CA ASP A 146 -1.78 2.45 8.88
C ASP A 146 -1.05 3.14 10.04
N SER A 147 0.27 2.95 10.12
CA SER A 147 1.12 3.58 11.14
C SER A 147 1.36 5.08 10.92
N ALA A 148 0.96 5.62 9.76
CA ALA A 148 1.14 7.04 9.45
C ALA A 148 0.35 7.96 10.40
N THR A 149 1.05 8.96 10.95
CA THR A 149 0.52 9.99 11.86
C THR A 149 0.38 11.36 11.18
N ASP A 150 0.83 11.50 9.93
CA ASP A 150 0.64 12.71 9.12
C ASP A 150 -0.44 12.47 8.04
N PRO A 151 -1.48 13.33 7.94
CA PRO A 151 -2.61 13.09 7.03
C PRO A 151 -2.23 13.11 5.55
N GLU A 152 -1.38 14.05 5.13
CA GLU A 152 -0.97 14.17 3.73
C GLU A 152 -0.16 12.93 3.31
N ILE A 153 0.78 12.50 4.17
CA ILE A 153 1.58 11.28 3.95
C ILE A 153 0.68 10.05 3.96
N SER A 154 -0.28 9.96 4.89
CA SER A 154 -1.24 8.85 4.96
C SER A 154 -2.06 8.74 3.68
N ARG A 155 -2.62 9.85 3.19
CA ARG A 155 -3.36 9.90 1.91
C ARG A 155 -2.49 9.45 0.73
N ALA A 156 -1.25 9.93 0.65
CA ALA A 156 -0.32 9.54 -0.41
C ALA A 156 0.03 8.04 -0.36
N LEU A 157 0.20 7.48 0.84
CA LEU A 157 0.39 6.04 1.05
C LEU A 157 -0.84 5.22 0.65
N VAL A 158 -2.05 5.67 1.00
CA VAL A 158 -3.32 5.03 0.58
C VAL A 158 -3.43 5.00 -0.93
N ALA A 159 -3.15 6.12 -1.59
CA ALA A 159 -3.19 6.25 -3.04
C ALA A 159 -2.18 5.31 -3.70
N LEU A 160 -0.92 5.33 -3.23
CA LEU A 160 0.14 4.45 -3.75
C LEU A 160 -0.20 2.97 -3.56
N PHE A 161 -0.65 2.56 -2.37
CA PHE A 161 -1.05 1.18 -2.08
C PHE A 161 -2.16 0.71 -3.03
N HIS A 162 -3.24 1.47 -3.16
CA HIS A 162 -4.35 1.08 -4.03
C HIS A 162 -3.94 1.06 -5.50
N PHE A 163 -3.05 1.96 -5.93
CA PHE A 163 -2.51 1.92 -7.28
C PHE A 163 -1.68 0.65 -7.53
N MET A 164 -0.79 0.28 -6.59
CA MET A 164 -0.01 -0.95 -6.63
C MET A 164 -0.89 -2.20 -6.67
N GLN A 165 -1.95 -2.22 -5.85
CA GLN A 165 -2.92 -3.31 -5.79
C GLN A 165 -3.74 -3.43 -7.09
N GLY A 166 -4.20 -2.31 -7.66
CA GLY A 166 -4.87 -2.28 -8.95
C GLY A 166 -3.97 -2.81 -10.07
N LYS A 167 -2.69 -2.41 -10.08
CA LYS A 167 -1.68 -2.94 -11.01
C LYS A 167 -1.48 -4.45 -10.83
N GLU A 168 -1.49 -4.95 -9.59
CA GLU A 168 -1.40 -6.40 -9.33
C GLU A 168 -2.60 -7.16 -9.92
N TYR A 169 -3.83 -6.67 -9.72
CA TYR A 169 -5.01 -7.27 -10.34
C TYR A 169 -4.96 -7.21 -11.88
N ALA A 170 -4.46 -6.13 -12.48
CA ALA A 170 -4.23 -6.06 -13.92
C ALA A 170 -3.21 -7.14 -14.38
N GLY A 171 -2.18 -7.39 -13.57
CA GLY A 171 -1.22 -8.47 -13.81
C GLY A 171 -1.79 -9.88 -13.69
N GLN A 172 -2.79 -10.08 -12.82
CA GLN A 172 -3.54 -11.34 -12.70
C GLN A 172 -4.51 -11.52 -13.86
N GLU A 173 -5.23 -10.45 -14.25
CA GLU A 173 -6.09 -10.42 -15.43
C GLU A 173 -5.29 -10.81 -16.68
N ARG A 174 -4.07 -10.27 -16.85
CA ARG A 174 -3.18 -10.66 -17.94
C ARG A 174 -2.94 -12.17 -17.95
N ALA A 175 -2.57 -12.76 -16.81
CA ALA A 175 -2.26 -14.19 -16.72
C ALA A 175 -3.49 -15.07 -17.03
N LEU A 176 -4.65 -14.72 -16.47
CA LEU A 176 -5.91 -15.42 -16.70
C LEU A 176 -6.31 -15.38 -18.18
N GLY A 177 -6.27 -14.19 -18.78
CA GLY A 177 -6.63 -14.02 -20.19
C GLY A 177 -5.65 -14.70 -21.14
N SER A 178 -4.35 -14.65 -20.86
CA SER A 178 -3.35 -15.38 -21.65
C SER A 178 -3.61 -16.89 -21.61
N ALA A 179 -3.94 -17.44 -20.43
CA ALA A 179 -4.27 -18.86 -20.31
C ALA A 179 -5.58 -19.22 -21.03
N ALA A 180 -6.62 -18.38 -20.90
CA ALA A 180 -7.91 -18.58 -21.55
C ALA A 180 -7.77 -18.60 -23.09
N TYR A 181 -7.13 -17.58 -23.66
CA TYR A 181 -6.89 -17.52 -25.10
C TYR A 181 -5.98 -18.66 -25.56
N ALA A 182 -4.84 -18.93 -24.90
CA ALA A 182 -3.95 -20.00 -25.29
C ALA A 182 -4.64 -21.38 -25.31
N SER A 183 -5.60 -21.61 -24.40
CA SER A 183 -6.39 -22.84 -24.36
C SER A 183 -7.57 -22.87 -25.34
N GLY A 184 -7.90 -21.74 -25.97
CA GLY A 184 -9.05 -21.56 -26.85
C GLY A 184 -10.42 -21.67 -26.14
N ARG A 185 -10.44 -21.70 -24.81
CA ARG A 185 -11.65 -21.90 -24.01
C ARG A 185 -11.63 -21.10 -22.73
N ILE A 186 -12.82 -20.74 -22.26
CA ILE A 186 -13.02 -20.13 -20.96
C ILE A 186 -14.30 -20.73 -20.36
N ASP A 187 -14.20 -21.26 -19.14
CA ASP A 187 -15.34 -21.78 -18.40
C ASP A 187 -16.04 -20.66 -17.60
N PRO A 188 -17.26 -20.88 -17.09
CA PRO A 188 -17.99 -19.85 -16.34
C PRO A 188 -17.27 -19.37 -15.08
N GLU A 189 -16.50 -20.25 -14.43
CA GLU A 189 -15.77 -19.92 -13.21
C GLU A 189 -14.64 -18.92 -13.51
N ARG A 190 -13.84 -19.20 -14.53
CA ARG A 190 -12.79 -18.30 -15.04
C ARG A 190 -13.36 -17.00 -15.59
N GLN A 191 -14.52 -17.04 -16.26
CA GLN A 191 -15.21 -15.80 -16.65
C GLN A 191 -15.60 -14.96 -15.43
N GLN A 192 -16.13 -15.59 -14.38
CA GLN A 192 -16.49 -14.90 -13.15
C GLN A 192 -15.27 -14.33 -12.42
N GLN A 193 -14.18 -15.10 -12.35
CA GLN A 193 -12.91 -14.65 -11.81
C GLN A 193 -12.37 -13.43 -12.59
N TRP A 194 -12.46 -13.46 -13.92
CA TRP A 194 -12.05 -12.33 -14.75
C TRP A 194 -12.89 -11.08 -14.48
N ARG A 195 -14.23 -11.20 -14.43
CA ARG A 195 -15.10 -10.07 -14.03
C ARG A 195 -14.71 -9.52 -12.67
N HIS A 196 -14.43 -10.39 -11.71
CA HIS A 196 -13.97 -9.96 -10.40
C HIS A 196 -12.66 -9.17 -10.45
N LEU A 197 -11.67 -9.62 -11.23
CA LEU A 197 -10.40 -8.90 -11.39
C LEU A 197 -10.58 -7.52 -12.03
N VAL A 198 -11.53 -7.38 -12.96
CA VAL A 198 -11.88 -6.08 -13.56
C VAL A 198 -12.52 -5.17 -12.52
N ASP A 199 -13.56 -5.64 -11.82
CA ASP A 199 -14.23 -4.87 -10.76
C ASP A 199 -13.25 -4.43 -9.66
N ALA A 200 -12.32 -5.32 -9.28
CA ALA A 200 -11.33 -5.06 -8.25
C ALA A 200 -10.29 -4.02 -8.68
N GLN A 201 -9.91 -4.00 -9.97
CA GLN A 201 -9.08 -2.92 -10.54
C GLN A 201 -9.80 -1.58 -10.43
N ASP A 202 -11.05 -1.51 -10.90
CA ASP A 202 -11.82 -0.27 -10.92
C ASP A 202 -12.00 0.29 -9.50
N ALA A 203 -12.32 -0.56 -8.53
CA ALA A 203 -12.40 -0.17 -7.13
C ALA A 203 -11.08 0.40 -6.60
N CYS A 204 -9.95 -0.26 -6.91
CA CYS A 204 -8.63 0.23 -6.49
C CYS A 204 -8.29 1.58 -7.14
N PHE A 205 -8.53 1.73 -8.44
CA PHE A 205 -8.23 2.97 -9.15
C PHE A 205 -9.18 4.11 -8.78
N GLN A 206 -10.40 3.81 -8.31
CA GLN A 206 -11.29 4.82 -7.74
C GLN A 206 -10.74 5.37 -6.42
N VAL A 207 -10.35 4.49 -5.49
CA VAL A 207 -9.75 4.93 -4.22
C VAL A 207 -8.44 5.69 -4.47
N PHE A 208 -7.61 5.22 -5.39
CA PHE A 208 -6.43 5.98 -5.83
C PHE A 208 -6.79 7.42 -6.25
N GLN A 209 -7.82 7.60 -7.08
CA GLN A 209 -8.25 8.93 -7.54
C GLN A 209 -8.78 9.80 -6.40
N ASP A 210 -9.57 9.24 -5.48
CA ASP A 210 -10.15 9.97 -4.34
C ASP A 210 -9.06 10.47 -3.37
N PHE A 211 -7.95 9.73 -3.27
CA PHE A 211 -6.85 10.04 -2.36
C PHE A 211 -5.67 10.78 -3.03
N SER A 212 -5.67 10.92 -4.35
CA SER A 212 -4.60 11.57 -5.11
C SER A 212 -4.80 13.07 -5.35
N ASP A 213 -3.69 13.81 -5.35
CA ASP A 213 -3.69 15.22 -5.77
C ASP A 213 -3.90 15.37 -7.31
N ALA A 214 -4.07 16.61 -7.78
CA ALA A 214 -4.29 16.87 -9.19
C ALA A 214 -3.09 16.46 -10.07
N LYS A 215 -1.87 16.52 -9.52
CA LYS A 215 -0.64 16.17 -10.25
C LYS A 215 -0.54 14.66 -10.47
N ALA A 216 -0.82 13.86 -9.46
CA ALA A 216 -0.89 12.41 -9.54
C ALA A 216 -1.99 11.94 -10.49
N ARG A 217 -3.18 12.58 -10.45
CA ARG A 217 -4.26 12.30 -11.40
C ARG A 217 -3.91 12.68 -12.83
N GLY A 218 -3.23 13.81 -13.03
CA GLY A 218 -2.69 14.21 -14.32
C GLY A 218 -1.67 13.22 -14.87
N ALA A 219 -0.70 12.80 -14.03
CA ALA A 219 0.28 11.78 -14.41
C ALA A 219 -0.40 10.47 -14.83
N TRP A 220 -1.45 10.04 -14.14
CA TRP A 220 -2.25 8.88 -14.57
C TRP A 220 -2.89 9.11 -15.93
N ALA A 221 -3.60 10.23 -16.12
CA ALA A 221 -4.27 10.56 -17.39
C ALA A 221 -3.30 10.64 -18.57
N ASP A 222 -2.13 11.27 -18.38
CA ASP A 222 -1.13 11.49 -19.42
C ASP A 222 -0.39 10.21 -19.83
N GLN A 223 -0.31 9.21 -18.94
CA GLN A 223 0.36 7.94 -19.20
C GLN A 223 -0.55 6.89 -19.87
N HIS A 224 -1.76 7.27 -20.33
CA HIS A 224 -2.68 6.35 -21.00
C HIS A 224 -2.24 5.98 -22.42
N ASP A 225 -1.94 4.70 -22.61
CA ASP A 225 -1.81 4.10 -23.93
C ASP A 225 -3.20 3.73 -24.47
N ALA A 226 -3.85 4.70 -25.13
CA ALA A 226 -5.22 4.57 -25.61
C ALA A 226 -5.41 3.39 -26.58
N GLU A 227 -4.39 3.09 -27.39
CA GLU A 227 -4.41 1.96 -28.33
C GLU A 227 -4.36 0.62 -27.56
N ALA A 228 -3.41 0.47 -26.64
CA ALA A 228 -3.29 -0.76 -25.85
C ALA A 228 -4.55 -1.02 -25.00
N LEU A 229 -5.13 0.04 -24.42
CA LEU A 229 -6.38 -0.04 -23.64
C LEU A 229 -7.57 -0.45 -24.50
N ALA A 230 -7.73 0.15 -25.69
CA ALA A 230 -8.81 -0.20 -26.60
C ALA A 230 -8.69 -1.65 -27.10
N ALA A 231 -7.46 -2.10 -27.42
CA ALA A 231 -7.20 -3.48 -27.81
C ALA A 231 -7.52 -4.46 -26.66
N GLN A 232 -7.08 -4.14 -25.44
CA GLN A 232 -7.34 -4.94 -24.25
C GLN A 232 -8.85 -5.04 -23.95
N GLU A 233 -9.57 -3.92 -23.99
CA GLU A 233 -11.01 -3.90 -23.73
C GLU A 233 -11.81 -4.67 -24.79
N LYS A 234 -11.41 -4.59 -26.06
CA LYS A 234 -12.02 -5.38 -27.14
C LYS A 234 -11.90 -6.88 -26.88
N LEU A 235 -10.70 -7.34 -26.50
CA LEU A 235 -10.45 -8.74 -26.18
C LEU A 235 -11.19 -9.16 -24.91
N ARG A 236 -11.12 -8.35 -23.85
CA ARG A 236 -11.85 -8.58 -22.60
C ARG A 236 -13.35 -8.83 -22.85
N ARG A 237 -14.01 -7.97 -23.64
CA ARG A 237 -15.44 -8.17 -23.99
C ARG A 237 -15.67 -9.48 -24.72
N ALA A 238 -14.85 -9.79 -25.72
CA ALA A 238 -14.97 -11.03 -26.46
C ALA A 238 -14.87 -12.28 -25.55
N ALA A 239 -13.99 -12.26 -24.54
CA ALA A 239 -13.86 -13.36 -23.58
C ALA A 239 -15.01 -13.43 -22.56
N LEU A 240 -15.52 -12.29 -22.10
CA LEU A 240 -16.59 -12.20 -21.11
C LEU A 240 -18.00 -12.44 -21.68
N ASP A 241 -18.20 -12.14 -22.97
CA ASP A 241 -19.45 -12.36 -23.71
C ASP A 241 -19.49 -13.73 -24.40
N ALA A 242 -18.36 -14.47 -24.39
CA ALA A 242 -18.28 -15.81 -24.93
C ALA A 242 -19.34 -16.71 -24.28
N ARG A 243 -20.19 -17.34 -25.11
CA ARG A 243 -21.12 -18.37 -24.63
C ARG A 243 -20.33 -19.62 -24.24
N LEU A 244 -20.90 -20.46 -23.37
CA LEU A 244 -20.33 -21.72 -22.88
C LEU A 244 -19.74 -22.67 -23.96
N SER A 245 -20.05 -22.45 -25.25
CA SER A 245 -19.58 -23.23 -26.39
C SER A 245 -18.81 -22.45 -27.46
N SER A 246 -18.59 -21.14 -27.31
CA SER A 246 -17.82 -20.36 -28.29
C SER A 246 -16.32 -20.47 -27.99
N ALA A 247 -15.57 -21.00 -28.95
CA ALA A 247 -14.11 -21.06 -28.87
C ALA A 247 -13.52 -19.64 -28.91
N LEU A 248 -12.57 -19.38 -28.02
CA LEU A 248 -11.73 -18.20 -28.08
C LEU A 248 -10.65 -18.42 -29.15
N ASP A 249 -10.27 -17.36 -29.88
CA ASP A 249 -9.19 -17.43 -30.86
C ASP A 249 -7.83 -17.61 -30.15
N PRO A 250 -7.12 -18.74 -30.32
CA PRO A 250 -5.84 -18.93 -29.68
C PRO A 250 -4.75 -17.95 -30.14
N ASN A 251 -4.89 -17.39 -31.35
CA ASN A 251 -3.95 -16.39 -31.86
C ASN A 251 -4.07 -15.06 -31.11
N ALA A 252 -5.17 -14.82 -30.37
CA ALA A 252 -5.35 -13.62 -29.57
C ALA A 252 -4.55 -13.64 -28.25
N SER A 253 -3.95 -14.77 -27.85
CA SER A 253 -3.17 -14.88 -26.61
C SER A 253 -1.97 -13.94 -26.55
N LEU A 254 -1.25 -13.78 -27.65
CA LEU A 254 -0.06 -12.91 -27.70
C LEU A 254 -0.47 -11.43 -27.77
N PRO A 255 -1.40 -10.99 -28.65
CA PRO A 255 -1.95 -9.63 -28.61
C PRO A 255 -2.54 -9.23 -27.24
N TRP A 256 -3.22 -10.15 -26.56
CA TRP A 256 -3.70 -9.94 -25.20
C TRP A 256 -2.54 -9.69 -24.22
N TYR A 257 -1.52 -10.55 -24.26
CA TYR A 257 -0.34 -10.41 -23.40
C TYR A 257 0.39 -9.08 -23.63
N ASP A 258 0.58 -8.68 -24.89
CA ASP A 258 1.31 -7.48 -25.27
C ASP A 258 0.55 -6.21 -24.86
N SER A 259 -0.76 -6.14 -25.13
CA SER A 259 -1.59 -5.00 -24.73
C SER A 259 -1.65 -4.83 -23.20
N CYS A 260 -1.82 -5.93 -22.46
CA CYS A 260 -1.77 -5.91 -21.00
C CYS A 260 -0.40 -5.50 -20.47
N THR A 261 0.68 -5.96 -21.10
CA THR A 261 2.05 -5.62 -20.68
C THR A 261 2.33 -4.13 -20.90
N ARG A 262 1.96 -3.56 -22.06
CA ARG A 262 2.04 -2.10 -22.30
C ARG A 262 1.27 -1.31 -21.24
N ARG A 263 0.06 -1.73 -20.87
CA ARG A 263 -0.75 -1.11 -19.82
C ARG A 263 -0.05 -1.16 -18.45
N ILE A 264 0.49 -2.31 -18.06
CA ILE A 264 1.19 -2.49 -16.77
C ILE A 264 2.49 -1.67 -16.73
N ASP A 265 3.24 -1.58 -17.83
CA ASP A 265 4.45 -0.78 -17.92
C ASP A 265 4.13 0.73 -17.85
N ALA A 266 3.00 1.16 -18.41
CA ALA A 266 2.49 2.51 -18.23
C ALA A 266 2.10 2.79 -16.77
N MET A 267 1.39 1.85 -16.12
CA MET A 267 1.09 1.93 -14.69
C MET A 267 2.37 2.02 -13.85
N ARG A 268 3.43 1.30 -14.21
CA ARG A 268 4.70 1.35 -13.48
C ARG A 268 5.28 2.76 -13.41
N LYS A 269 5.22 3.51 -14.51
CA LYS A 269 5.71 4.90 -14.53
C LYS A 269 4.94 5.81 -13.56
N VAL A 270 3.64 5.58 -13.43
CA VAL A 270 2.78 6.32 -12.50
C VAL A 270 3.09 5.92 -11.06
N GLU A 271 3.26 4.63 -10.77
CA GLU A 271 3.72 4.14 -9.47
C GLU A 271 5.07 4.76 -9.06
N ASP A 272 6.03 4.85 -10.00
CA ASP A 272 7.32 5.51 -9.75
C ASP A 272 7.15 7.00 -9.43
N ALA A 273 6.27 7.70 -10.15
CA ALA A 273 5.96 9.10 -9.88
C ALA A 273 5.30 9.29 -8.50
N LEU A 274 4.40 8.39 -8.10
CA LEU A 274 3.76 8.39 -6.78
C LEU A 274 4.77 8.14 -5.67
N ALA A 275 5.70 7.19 -5.85
CA ALA A 275 6.77 6.92 -4.89
C ALA A 275 7.72 8.12 -4.71
N ILE A 276 8.08 8.81 -5.81
CA ILE A 276 8.87 10.05 -5.77
C ILE A 276 8.10 11.17 -5.05
N HIS A 277 6.81 11.31 -5.35
CA HIS A 277 5.97 12.30 -4.68
C HIS A 277 5.90 12.08 -3.17
N LEU A 278 5.66 10.84 -2.74
CA LEU A 278 5.62 10.46 -1.33
C LEU A 278 6.93 10.79 -0.61
N ARG A 279 8.09 10.45 -1.20
CA ARG A 279 9.41 10.79 -0.65
C ARG A 279 9.57 12.30 -0.48
N SER A 280 9.27 13.06 -1.53
CA SER A 280 9.37 14.53 -1.49
C SER A 280 8.42 15.14 -0.48
N LEU A 281 7.24 14.56 -0.29
CA LEU A 281 6.29 14.98 0.73
C LEU A 281 6.85 14.76 2.13
N CYS A 282 7.40 13.58 2.43
CA CYS A 282 8.08 13.31 3.71
C CYS A 282 9.19 14.32 3.98
N GLU A 283 10.08 14.56 3.00
CA GLU A 283 11.19 15.53 3.13
C GLU A 283 10.70 16.96 3.43
N ARG A 284 9.65 17.41 2.71
CA ARG A 284 9.05 18.74 2.95
C ARG A 284 8.45 18.85 4.34
N ARG A 285 7.68 17.84 4.79
CA ARG A 285 7.04 17.86 6.12
C ARG A 285 8.07 17.84 7.24
N ILE A 286 9.14 17.05 7.11
CA ILE A 286 10.27 17.06 8.05
C ILE A 286 10.95 18.44 8.10
N ALA A 287 11.23 19.03 6.93
CA ALA A 287 11.86 20.35 6.85
C ALA A 287 10.98 21.45 7.48
N GLN A 288 9.68 21.40 7.23
CA GLN A 288 8.70 22.31 7.83
C GLN A 288 8.67 22.16 9.36
N ALA A 289 8.53 20.93 9.88
CA ALA A 289 8.50 20.69 11.33
C ALA A 289 9.78 21.16 12.03
N ARG A 290 10.95 20.97 11.40
CA ARG A 290 12.24 21.49 11.88
C ARG A 290 12.33 23.02 11.83
N ALA A 291 11.75 23.67 10.83
CA ALA A 291 11.68 25.13 10.77
C ALA A 291 10.78 25.69 11.88
N GLU A 292 9.57 25.14 12.04
CA GLU A 292 8.63 25.51 13.10
C GLU A 292 9.26 25.35 14.50
N LEU A 293 10.00 24.26 14.74
CA LEU A 293 10.72 24.06 16.00
C LEU A 293 11.77 25.14 16.26
N ARG A 294 12.55 25.53 15.26
CA ARG A 294 13.55 26.60 15.38
C ARG A 294 12.89 27.94 15.70
N ASP A 295 11.78 28.27 15.06
CA ASP A 295 11.04 29.51 15.29
C ASP A 295 10.44 29.56 16.70
N GLN A 296 9.91 28.43 17.17
CA GLN A 296 9.44 28.30 18.55
C GLN A 296 10.59 28.47 19.55
N GLN A 297 11.73 27.81 19.34
CA GLN A 297 12.90 27.96 20.19
C GLN A 297 13.45 29.39 20.22
N ALA A 298 13.48 30.08 19.08
CA ALA A 298 13.87 31.49 19.01
C ALA A 298 12.90 32.38 19.81
N SER A 299 11.59 32.15 19.66
CA SER A 299 10.55 32.85 20.42
C SER A 299 10.70 32.64 21.93
N LEU A 300 11.06 31.41 22.35
CA LEU A 300 11.35 31.10 23.75
C LEU A 300 12.52 31.90 24.30
N GLN A 301 13.63 31.92 23.56
CA GLN A 301 14.81 32.67 23.97
C GLN A 301 14.52 34.17 24.06
N ALA A 302 13.70 34.71 23.15
CA ALA A 302 13.29 36.11 23.19
C ALA A 302 12.43 36.43 24.44
N LEU A 303 11.46 35.59 24.76
CA LEU A 303 10.61 35.74 25.95
C LEU A 303 11.40 35.60 27.26
N GLN A 304 12.35 34.66 27.32
CA GLN A 304 13.26 34.51 28.48
C GLN A 304 14.15 35.75 28.66
N ARG A 305 14.68 36.32 27.56
CA ARG A 305 15.47 37.56 27.61
C ARG A 305 14.65 38.75 28.10
N GLN A 306 13.39 38.87 27.67
CA GLN A 306 12.48 39.93 28.14
C GLN A 306 12.15 39.79 29.64
N ALA A 307 11.90 38.56 30.11
CA ALA A 307 11.68 38.32 31.55
C ALA A 307 12.91 38.69 32.38
N ALA A 308 14.11 38.29 31.94
CA ALA A 308 15.37 38.63 32.61
C ALA A 308 15.68 40.13 32.61
N ALA A 309 15.24 40.88 31.59
CA ALA A 309 15.39 42.33 31.53
C ALA A 309 14.39 43.08 32.44
N SER A 310 13.23 42.48 32.73
CA SER A 310 12.20 43.03 33.63
C SER A 310 12.56 42.88 35.11
N ASP A 311 13.33 41.86 35.49
CA ASP A 311 13.77 41.60 36.86
C ASP A 311 14.97 42.47 37.31
N ALA A 312 15.41 43.42 36.47
CA ALA A 312 16.54 44.30 36.75
C ALA A 312 16.19 45.56 37.58
N GLU A 313 14.93 45.78 37.96
CA GLU A 313 14.57 46.81 38.95
C GLU A 313 14.62 46.26 40.39
N PRO A 314 15.35 46.91 41.34
CA PRO A 314 15.49 46.40 42.69
C PRO A 314 14.27 46.78 43.53
N ALA A 315 13.30 45.87 43.69
CA ALA A 315 12.26 46.02 44.71
C ALA A 315 11.77 44.68 45.27
N THR A 316 12.41 44.27 46.36
CA THR A 316 11.83 43.69 47.57
C THR A 316 10.40 43.12 47.46
N THR A 317 10.21 41.95 46.85
CA THR A 317 9.01 41.14 47.13
C THR A 317 9.36 39.66 47.14
N LEU A 318 9.57 39.14 48.34
CA LEU A 318 9.51 37.71 48.61
C LEU A 318 8.06 37.28 48.41
N LEU A 319 7.76 36.58 47.32
CA LEU A 319 6.75 35.51 47.19
C LEU A 319 6.59 35.12 45.70
N SER A 320 7.18 33.96 45.35
CA SER A 320 6.99 33.15 44.12
C SER A 320 7.35 33.77 42.76
N PRO A 321 8.23 33.11 41.95
CA PRO A 321 8.41 33.45 40.54
C PRO A 321 7.24 32.87 39.74
N SER A 322 6.07 33.48 39.85
CA SER A 322 4.99 33.25 38.88
C SER A 322 5.49 33.79 37.54
N LEU A 323 5.39 32.99 36.46
CA LEU A 323 5.63 33.50 35.12
C LEU A 323 4.81 34.78 34.95
N SER A 324 5.40 35.83 34.38
CA SER A 324 4.68 37.09 34.16
C SER A 324 3.35 36.81 33.44
N PRO A 325 2.20 37.39 33.85
CA PRO A 325 0.86 37.00 33.37
C PRO A 325 0.69 37.02 31.85
N HIS A 326 1.47 37.86 31.15
CA HIS A 326 1.54 37.92 29.70
C HIS A 326 2.17 36.66 29.07
N LEU A 327 3.20 36.12 29.71
CA LEU A 327 3.88 34.89 29.30
C LEU A 327 2.93 33.70 29.43
N GLU A 328 2.24 33.56 30.57
CA GLU A 328 1.25 32.48 30.77
C GLU A 328 0.13 32.50 29.72
N ARG A 329 -0.38 33.70 29.39
CA ARG A 329 -1.43 33.87 28.37
C ARG A 329 -0.95 33.50 26.97
N SER A 330 0.29 33.85 26.64
CA SER A 330 0.93 33.50 25.35
C SER A 330 1.17 31.99 25.25
N VAL A 331 1.68 31.36 26.31
CA VAL A 331 1.89 29.90 26.39
C VAL A 331 0.57 29.16 26.25
N LEU A 332 -0.47 29.59 26.96
CA LEU A 332 -1.80 28.99 26.88
C LEU A 332 -2.38 29.11 25.46
N GLY A 333 -2.21 30.25 24.80
CA GLY A 333 -2.62 30.43 23.41
C GLY A 333 -1.91 29.46 22.45
N MET A 334 -0.60 29.28 22.60
CA MET A 334 0.16 28.31 21.82
C MET A 334 -0.32 26.88 22.07
N VAL A 335 -0.56 26.48 23.32
CA VAL A 335 -1.08 25.15 23.67
C VAL A 335 -2.48 24.91 23.07
N GLN A 336 -3.36 25.90 23.11
CA GLN A 336 -4.69 25.79 22.50
C GLN A 336 -4.61 25.62 20.98
N GLU A 337 -3.73 26.38 20.33
CA GLU A 337 -3.50 26.27 18.88
C GLU A 337 -2.94 24.89 18.50
N GLN A 338 -1.99 24.38 19.27
CA GLN A 338 -1.47 23.02 19.07
C GLN A 338 -2.56 21.95 19.21
N ASN A 339 -3.40 22.04 20.25
CA ASN A 339 -4.49 21.09 20.45
C ASN A 339 -5.50 21.11 19.28
N ARG A 340 -5.87 22.30 18.77
CA ARG A 340 -6.75 22.41 17.59
C ARG A 340 -6.12 21.75 16.36
N ARG A 341 -4.84 22.00 16.10
CA ARG A 341 -4.10 21.36 15.00
C ARG A 341 -4.09 19.84 15.14
N LEU A 342 -3.79 19.32 16.33
CA LEU A 342 -3.76 17.88 16.57
C LEU A 342 -5.14 17.22 16.40
N GLN A 343 -6.21 17.88 16.84
CA GLN A 343 -7.57 17.39 16.65
C GLN A 343 -7.92 17.31 15.16
N ALA A 344 -7.63 18.36 14.38
CA ALA A 344 -7.87 18.37 12.95
C ALA A 344 -7.10 17.25 12.22
N ILE A 345 -5.83 17.04 12.57
CA ILE A 345 -5.01 15.93 12.06
C ILE A 345 -5.65 14.58 12.41
N SER A 346 -6.12 14.40 13.64
CA SER A 346 -6.76 13.16 14.09
C SER A 346 -8.02 12.85 13.29
N ASP A 347 -8.86 13.85 13.06
CA ASP A 347 -10.12 13.69 12.32
C ASP A 347 -9.84 13.35 10.84
N GLU A 348 -8.85 14.00 10.22
CA GLU A 348 -8.43 13.71 8.85
C GLU A 348 -7.81 12.30 8.72
N LEU A 349 -7.01 11.87 9.68
CA LEU A 349 -6.49 10.50 9.72
C LEU A 349 -7.60 9.47 9.91
N ALA A 350 -8.63 9.76 10.72
CA ALA A 350 -9.75 8.86 10.93
C ALA A 350 -10.52 8.62 9.63
N THR A 351 -10.77 9.68 8.85
CA THR A 351 -11.41 9.56 7.53
C THR A 351 -10.55 8.81 6.52
N THR A 352 -9.24 9.08 6.48
CA THR A 352 -8.29 8.39 5.59
C THR A 352 -8.14 6.91 5.93
N ARG A 353 -8.06 6.58 7.22
CA ARG A 353 -7.98 5.19 7.71
C ARG A 353 -9.27 4.41 7.48
N ALA A 354 -10.42 5.06 7.44
CA ALA A 354 -11.68 4.37 7.13
C ALA A 354 -11.60 3.65 5.78
N ALA A 355 -11.03 4.30 4.75
CA ALA A 355 -10.83 3.70 3.43
C ALA A 355 -9.86 2.50 3.45
N LEU A 356 -8.77 2.56 4.24
CA LEU A 356 -7.86 1.42 4.44
C LEU A 356 -8.53 0.28 5.21
N ASN A 357 -9.36 0.61 6.19
CA ASN A 357 -10.04 -0.35 7.05
C ASN A 357 -11.06 -1.19 6.30
N GLU A 358 -11.71 -0.66 5.25
CA GLU A 358 -12.63 -1.45 4.44
C GLU A 358 -11.95 -2.70 3.87
N ARG A 359 -10.72 -2.55 3.35
CA ARG A 359 -9.94 -3.68 2.85
C ARG A 359 -9.53 -4.63 3.97
N LYS A 360 -9.07 -4.11 5.12
CA LYS A 360 -8.68 -4.94 6.26
C LYS A 360 -9.82 -5.81 6.77
N VAL A 361 -11.02 -5.24 6.83
CA VAL A 361 -12.25 -5.94 7.22
C VAL A 361 -12.54 -7.06 6.22
N ILE A 362 -12.45 -6.79 4.91
CA ILE A 362 -12.68 -7.79 3.87
C ILE A 362 -11.64 -8.92 3.96
N GLU A 363 -10.36 -8.61 4.10
CA GLU A 363 -9.29 -9.60 4.23
C GLU A 363 -9.43 -10.45 5.51
N ARG A 364 -9.79 -9.84 6.65
CA ARG A 364 -10.08 -10.58 7.88
C ARG A 364 -11.27 -11.51 7.70
N ALA A 365 -12.34 -11.03 7.08
CA ALA A 365 -13.52 -11.85 6.82
C ALA A 365 -13.19 -13.03 5.88
N LYS A 366 -12.41 -12.80 4.82
CA LYS A 366 -11.90 -13.86 3.96
C LYS A 366 -11.07 -14.87 4.74
N GLY A 367 -10.07 -14.42 5.50
CA GLY A 367 -9.22 -15.29 6.31
C GLY A 367 -10.02 -16.13 7.31
N LEU A 368 -11.06 -15.55 7.90
CA LEU A 368 -11.96 -16.26 8.80
C LEU A 368 -12.80 -17.31 8.06
N LEU A 369 -13.30 -17.01 6.87
CA LEU A 369 -14.02 -17.97 6.02
C LEU A 369 -13.11 -19.10 5.54
N MET A 370 -11.86 -18.79 5.18
CA MET A 370 -10.86 -19.80 4.83
C MET A 370 -10.59 -20.75 6.00
N ALA A 371 -10.41 -20.20 7.22
CA ALA A 371 -10.14 -21.01 8.41
C ALA A 371 -11.36 -21.84 8.86
N SER A 372 -12.55 -21.23 8.90
CA SER A 372 -13.77 -21.87 9.41
C SER A 372 -14.41 -22.84 8.42
N ARG A 373 -14.34 -22.56 7.12
CA ARG A 373 -15.01 -23.34 6.07
C ARG A 373 -14.05 -24.07 5.11
N LYS A 374 -12.74 -24.00 5.36
CA LYS A 374 -11.69 -24.59 4.50
C LYS A 374 -11.80 -24.17 3.04
N LEU A 375 -12.25 -22.94 2.82
CA LEU A 375 -12.37 -22.36 1.48
C LEU A 375 -10.99 -21.85 1.02
N SER A 376 -10.75 -21.91 -0.27
CA SER A 376 -9.70 -21.13 -0.92
C SER A 376 -10.00 -19.63 -0.81
N GLU A 377 -8.98 -18.80 -1.03
CA GLU A 377 -9.16 -17.33 -0.96
C GLU A 377 -10.22 -16.85 -1.95
N ASP A 378 -10.21 -17.40 -3.17
CA ASP A 378 -11.15 -17.06 -4.24
C ASP A 378 -12.59 -17.44 -3.87
N GLU A 379 -12.80 -18.62 -3.27
CA GLU A 379 -14.11 -19.07 -2.79
C GLU A 379 -14.63 -18.22 -1.62
N ALA A 380 -13.75 -17.86 -0.68
CA ALA A 380 -14.10 -17.00 0.44
C ALA A 380 -14.53 -15.60 -0.03
N HIS A 381 -13.81 -15.04 -1.01
CA HIS A 381 -14.18 -13.77 -1.61
C HIS A 381 -15.50 -13.85 -2.39
N ALA A 382 -15.69 -14.90 -3.20
CA ALA A 382 -16.91 -15.14 -3.95
C ALA A 382 -18.13 -15.23 -3.03
N MET A 383 -17.99 -15.90 -1.88
CA MET A 383 -19.05 -16.02 -0.87
C MET A 383 -19.44 -14.68 -0.26
N LEU A 384 -18.47 -13.85 0.12
CA LEU A 384 -18.73 -12.49 0.64
C LEU A 384 -19.47 -11.64 -0.39
N ARG A 385 -19.04 -11.71 -1.65
CA ARG A 385 -19.67 -10.97 -2.75
C ARG A 385 -21.09 -11.46 -3.03
N GLN A 386 -21.32 -12.77 -3.12
CA GLN A 386 -22.65 -13.32 -3.33
C GLN A 386 -23.60 -12.88 -2.22
N THR A 387 -23.12 -12.88 -0.98
CA THR A 387 -23.89 -12.44 0.18
C THR A 387 -24.18 -10.93 0.11
N ALA A 388 -23.21 -10.11 -0.31
CA ALA A 388 -23.39 -8.67 -0.55
C ALA A 388 -24.41 -8.38 -1.66
N MET A 389 -24.34 -9.11 -2.77
CA MET A 389 -25.30 -8.99 -3.88
C MET A 389 -26.71 -9.42 -3.49
N ASN A 390 -26.85 -10.56 -2.80
CA ASN A 390 -28.15 -11.06 -2.33
C ASN A 390 -28.81 -10.12 -1.31
N GLN A 391 -28.01 -9.39 -0.52
CA GLN A 391 -28.50 -8.47 0.51
C GLN A 391 -28.57 -7.00 0.05
N GLY A 392 -28.06 -6.67 -1.15
CA GLY A 392 -27.97 -5.28 -1.62
C GLY A 392 -27.09 -4.36 -0.76
N ARG A 393 -26.07 -4.92 -0.09
CA ARG A 393 -25.18 -4.19 0.83
C ARG A 393 -23.77 -4.06 0.25
N LYS A 394 -22.98 -3.12 0.79
CA LYS A 394 -21.56 -3.03 0.42
C LYS A 394 -20.80 -4.26 0.94
N LEU A 395 -19.76 -4.66 0.22
CA LEU A 395 -18.94 -5.82 0.57
C LEU A 395 -18.33 -5.70 1.98
N VAL A 396 -17.91 -4.49 2.36
CA VAL A 396 -17.37 -4.19 3.70
C VAL A 396 -18.41 -4.42 4.81
N ASP A 397 -19.67 -4.09 4.57
CA ASP A 397 -20.74 -4.24 5.57
C ASP A 397 -21.05 -5.72 5.84
N VAL A 398 -21.02 -6.53 4.78
CA VAL A 398 -21.16 -7.99 4.89
C VAL A 398 -19.95 -8.60 5.57
N ALA A 399 -18.74 -8.18 5.22
CA ALA A 399 -17.52 -8.63 5.88
C ALA A 399 -17.53 -8.30 7.38
N ASN A 400 -17.99 -7.11 7.77
CA ASN A 400 -18.22 -6.74 9.17
C ASN A 400 -19.25 -7.64 9.86
N THR A 401 -20.33 -8.00 9.16
CA THR A 401 -21.37 -8.90 9.69
C THR A 401 -20.82 -10.33 9.91
N VAL A 402 -19.97 -10.82 9.01
CA VAL A 402 -19.33 -12.13 9.15
C VAL A 402 -18.36 -12.15 10.32
N LEU A 403 -17.59 -11.07 10.51
CA LEU A 403 -16.66 -10.94 11.64
C LEU A 403 -17.41 -10.84 12.97
N SER A 404 -18.48 -10.05 13.05
CA SER A 404 -19.26 -9.90 14.28
C SER A 404 -20.01 -11.18 14.67
N MET A 405 -20.45 -11.97 13.70
CA MET A 405 -21.03 -13.30 13.95
C MET A 405 -19.99 -14.30 14.48
N ALA A 406 -18.72 -14.16 14.08
CA ALA A 406 -17.65 -15.04 14.54
C ALA A 406 -17.14 -14.66 15.93
N ASP A 407 -17.22 -13.38 16.32
CA ASP A 407 -16.90 -12.93 17.70
C ASP A 407 -17.97 -13.40 18.72
N LEU A 408 -19.14 -13.87 18.25
CA LEU A 408 -20.24 -14.39 19.05
C LEU A 408 -20.27 -15.93 19.17
N LEU A 409 -19.35 -16.63 18.49
CA LEU A 409 -19.20 -18.09 18.49
C LEU A 409 -17.90 -18.48 19.21
#